data_AF-X1G0I8-F1
#
_entry.id   AF-X1G0I8-F1
#
_cell.length_a   1.000
_cell.length_b   1.000
_cell.length_c   1.000
_cell.angle_alpha   90.00
_cell.angle_beta   90.00
_cell.angle_gamma   90.00
#
_symmetry.space_group_name_H-M   'P 1'
#
loop_
_entity.id
_entity.type
_entity.pdbx_description
1 polymer ?
#
loop_
_entity_poly.entity_id
_entity_poly.type
_entity_poly.pdbx_seq_one_letter_code
_entity_poly.pdbx_strand_id
1 'polypeptide(L)'
;MKTLVQCDFDGTITEEDASFFILDAYAEGDWRRLLQEYRERRISVCGFNTVAFSMVKADKPALLQTLKGKVKVRAGFHELVDYCLRKGFKFVIVSNGLDFY
;
A
#
# COMPACT_ATOMS: atom_id res chain seq x y z
N MET A 1 -2.16 -19.12 24.90
CA MET A 1 -2.71 -19.05 23.52
C MET A 1 -1.78 -18.21 22.68
N LYS A 2 -1.42 -18.65 21.46
CA LYS A 2 -0.61 -17.83 20.53
C LYS A 2 -1.56 -17.06 19.61
N THR A 3 -1.44 -15.73 19.58
CA THR A 3 -2.31 -14.87 18.76
C THR A 3 -1.47 -14.21 17.66
N LEU A 4 -1.99 -14.25 16.43
CA LEU A 4 -1.44 -13.57 15.25
C LEU A 4 -2.40 -12.47 14.83
N VAL A 5 -1.89 -11.26 14.66
CA VAL A 5 -2.60 -10.11 14.08
C VAL A 5 -2.01 -9.84 12.71
N GLN A 6 -2.85 -9.96 11.68
CA GLN A 6 -2.49 -9.64 10.30
C GLN A 6 -3.16 -8.31 9.94
N CYS A 7 -2.38 -7.36 9.44
CA CYS A 7 -2.86 -6.02 9.13
C CYS A 7 -2.44 -5.63 7.72
N ASP A 8 -3.37 -5.09 6.94
CA ASP A 8 -3.05 -4.46 5.66
C ASP A 8 -2.30 -3.14 5.89
N PHE A 9 -1.67 -2.61 4.85
CA PHE A 9 -0.86 -1.38 4.92
C PHE A 9 -1.60 -0.18 4.32
N ASP A 10 -1.70 -0.13 2.99
CA ASP A 10 -2.27 0.99 2.24
C ASP A 10 -3.76 1.21 2.60
N GLY A 11 -4.12 2.43 2.99
CA GLY A 11 -5.48 2.76 3.44
C GLY A 11 -5.89 2.17 4.80
N THR A 12 -5.06 1.32 5.41
CA THR A 12 -5.29 0.71 6.72
C THR A 12 -4.35 1.31 7.78
N ILE A 13 -3.06 1.04 7.68
CA ILE A 13 -2.00 1.64 8.51
C ILE A 13 -1.74 3.07 8.04
N THR A 14 -1.70 3.28 6.72
CA THR A 14 -1.66 4.62 6.14
C THR A 14 -3.08 5.16 5.97
N GLU A 15 -3.24 6.48 6.02
CA GLU A 15 -4.56 7.10 5.80
C GLU A 15 -5.01 7.00 4.34
N GLU A 16 -4.06 7.09 3.41
CA GLU A 16 -4.28 6.96 1.96
C GLU A 16 -3.47 5.81 1.36
N ASP A 17 -3.81 5.45 0.12
CA ASP A 17 -3.10 4.45 -0.67
C ASP A 17 -1.83 5.06 -1.29
N ALA A 18 -0.65 4.62 -0.83
CA ALA A 18 0.63 5.12 -1.31
C ALA A 18 0.86 4.78 -2.79
N SER A 19 0.36 3.64 -3.26
CA SER A 19 0.47 3.21 -4.66
C SER A 19 -0.22 4.20 -5.58
N PHE A 20 -1.36 4.78 -5.15
CA PHE A 20 -2.09 5.74 -5.98
C PHE A 20 -1.33 7.05 -6.14
N PHE A 21 -0.59 7.52 -5.13
CA PHE A 21 0.26 8.69 -5.30
C PHE A 21 1.39 8.47 -6.31
N ILE A 22 1.95 7.25 -6.34
CA ILE A 22 2.98 6.88 -7.33
C ILE A 22 2.36 6.84 -8.72
N LEU A 23 1.22 6.15 -8.88
CA LEU A 23 0.57 6.00 -10.18
C LEU A 23 0.09 7.35 -10.73
N ASP A 24 -0.49 8.21 -9.90
CA ASP A 24 -0.91 9.56 -10.30
C ASP A 24 0.27 10.44 -10.73
N ALA A 25 1.46 10.25 -10.16
CA ALA A 25 2.63 11.07 -10.46
C ALA A 25 3.45 10.57 -11.65
N TYR A 26 3.52 9.25 -11.85
CA TYR A 26 4.53 8.64 -12.72
C TYR A 26 4.00 7.60 -13.72
N ALA A 27 2.73 7.21 -13.67
CA ALA A 27 2.19 6.26 -14.63
C ALA A 27 1.93 6.93 -15.98
N GLU A 28 2.51 6.38 -17.04
CA GLU A 28 2.20 6.75 -18.41
C GLU A 28 0.98 5.94 -18.91
N GLY A 29 -0.20 6.56 -18.87
CA GLY A 29 -1.46 5.97 -19.35
C GLY A 29 -2.63 6.12 -18.39
N ASP A 30 -3.76 5.53 -18.75
CA ASP A 30 -4.98 5.57 -17.94
C ASP A 30 -5.04 4.37 -16.98
N TRP A 31 -4.24 4.43 -15.91
CA TRP A 31 -4.26 3.42 -14.85
C TRP A 31 -5.60 3.41 -14.09
N ARG A 32 -6.39 4.51 -14.13
CA ARG A 32 -7.71 4.59 -13.50
C ARG A 32 -8.75 3.75 -14.21
N ARG A 33 -8.64 3.61 -15.54
CA ARG A 33 -9.41 2.62 -16.29
C ARG A 33 -9.12 1.21 -15.79
N LEU A 34 -7.85 0.84 -15.63
CA LEU A 34 -7.45 -0.47 -15.08
C LEU A 34 -8.00 -0.69 -13.67
N LEU A 35 -7.99 0.36 -12.82
CA LEU A 35 -8.58 0.31 -11.49
C LEU A 35 -10.09 0.03 -11.56
N GLN A 36 -10.80 0.60 -12.52
CA GLN A 36 -12.22 0.30 -12.74
C GLN A 36 -12.41 -1.16 -13.16
N GLU A 37 -11.60 -1.68 -14.08
CA GLU A 37 -11.69 -3.09 -14.50
C GLU A 37 -11.46 -4.05 -13.32
N TYR A 38 -10.51 -3.70 -12.44
CA TYR A 38 -10.26 -4.44 -11.20
C TYR A 38 -11.46 -4.38 -10.24
N ARG A 39 -12.05 -3.20 -10.02
CA ARG A 39 -13.23 -3.02 -9.16
C ARG A 39 -14.44 -3.80 -9.68
N GLU A 40 -14.59 -3.89 -11.00
CA GLU A 40 -15.62 -4.69 -11.67
C GLU A 40 -15.28 -6.19 -11.71
N ARG A 41 -14.17 -6.62 -11.09
CA ARG A 41 -13.68 -8.01 -11.03
C ARG A 41 -13.38 -8.62 -12.39
N ARG A 42 -13.10 -7.77 -13.41
CA ARG A 42 -12.69 -8.21 -14.75
C ARG A 42 -11.23 -8.65 -14.82
N ILE A 43 -10.39 -8.06 -13.96
CA ILE A 43 -8.98 -8.44 -13.78
C ILE A 43 -8.68 -8.74 -12.31
N SER A 44 -7.68 -9.57 -12.06
CA SER A 44 -7.21 -9.86 -10.70
C SER A 44 -6.35 -8.72 -10.15
N VAL A 45 -6.16 -8.68 -8.82
CA VAL A 45 -5.25 -7.71 -8.18
C VAL A 45 -3.82 -7.82 -8.70
N CYS A 46 -3.34 -9.05 -8.94
CA CYS A 46 -2.02 -9.31 -9.51
C CYS A 46 -1.93 -8.76 -10.95
N GLY A 47 -2.97 -8.96 -11.76
CA GLY A 47 -3.05 -8.41 -13.11
C GLY A 47 -3.07 -6.89 -13.13
N PHE A 48 -3.88 -6.28 -12.25
CA PHE A 48 -3.92 -4.83 -12.08
C PHE A 48 -2.56 -4.25 -11.68
N ASN A 49 -1.96 -4.75 -10.59
CA ASN A 49 -0.67 -4.26 -10.10
C ASN A 49 0.43 -4.39 -11.14
N THR A 50 0.51 -5.54 -11.83
CA THR A 50 1.53 -5.79 -12.85
C THR A 50 1.47 -4.74 -13.96
N VAL A 51 0.28 -4.46 -14.49
CA VAL A 51 0.14 -3.50 -15.59
C VAL A 51 0.29 -2.07 -15.08
N ALA A 52 -0.36 -1.70 -13.98
CA ALA A 52 -0.32 -0.34 -13.44
C ALA A 52 1.12 0.08 -13.09
N PHE A 53 1.88 -0.77 -12.39
CA PHE A 53 3.27 -0.44 -12.06
C PHE A 53 4.23 -0.54 -13.25
N SER A 54 3.88 -1.25 -14.33
CA SER A 54 4.67 -1.23 -15.57
C SER A 54 4.62 0.13 -16.29
N MET A 55 3.58 0.91 -16.01
CA MET A 55 3.41 2.28 -16.54
C MET A 55 4.29 3.30 -15.82
N VAL A 56 4.84 2.98 -14.64
CA VAL A 56 5.62 3.92 -13.83
C VAL A 56 7.00 4.15 -14.45
N LYS A 57 7.31 5.40 -14.82
CA LYS A 57 8.62 5.83 -15.34
C LYS A 57 9.37 6.69 -14.32
N ALA A 58 9.83 6.06 -13.25
CA ALA A 58 10.65 6.71 -12.24
C ALA A 58 11.56 5.70 -11.54
N ASP A 59 12.67 6.18 -11.01
CA ASP A 59 13.55 5.38 -10.15
C ASP A 59 13.04 5.36 -8.70
N LYS A 60 13.48 4.37 -7.94
CA LYS A 60 13.10 4.19 -6.53
C LYS A 60 13.32 5.46 -5.67
N PRO A 61 14.44 6.20 -5.81
CA PRO A 61 14.62 7.48 -5.11
C PRO A 61 13.52 8.51 -5.40
N ALA A 62 13.12 8.70 -6.66
CA ALA A 62 12.06 9.62 -7.01
C ALA A 62 10.70 9.20 -6.41
N LEU A 63 10.40 7.89 -6.44
CA LEU A 63 9.18 7.35 -5.84
C LEU A 63 9.12 7.64 -4.33
N LEU A 64 10.20 7.33 -3.60
CA LEU A 64 10.31 7.60 -2.17
C LEU A 64 10.18 9.09 -1.84
N GLN A 65 10.80 9.94 -2.65
CA GLN A 65 10.72 11.39 -2.48
C GLN A 65 9.28 11.90 -2.66
N THR A 66 8.50 11.30 -3.55
CA THR A 66 7.08 11.64 -3.76
C THR A 66 6.19 11.21 -2.60
N LEU A 67 6.47 10.06 -1.99
CA LEU A 67 5.72 9.59 -0.83
C LEU A 67 6.02 10.40 0.44
N LYS A 68 7.25 10.94 0.53
CA LYS A 68 7.69 11.72 1.68
C LYS A 68 6.80 12.95 1.89
N GLY A 69 6.11 12.97 3.02
CA GLY A 69 5.19 14.05 3.41
C GLY A 69 3.77 13.94 2.84
N LYS A 70 3.50 12.98 1.93
CA LYS A 70 2.15 12.66 1.47
C LYS A 70 1.52 11.53 2.26
N VAL A 71 2.30 10.49 2.55
CA VAL A 71 1.81 9.32 3.29
C VAL A 71 1.82 9.63 4.78
N LYS A 72 0.65 9.54 5.41
CA LYS A 72 0.48 9.67 6.87
C LYS A 72 0.12 8.34 7.48
N VAL A 73 0.77 8.02 8.60
CA VAL A 73 0.38 6.89 9.43
C VAL A 73 -0.86 7.26 10.24
N ARG A 74 -1.85 6.38 10.25
CA ARG A 74 -3.11 6.55 10.95
C ARG A 74 -2.86 6.67 12.46
N ALA A 75 -3.50 7.65 13.08
CA ALA A 75 -3.47 7.82 14.52
C ALA A 75 -3.89 6.53 15.25
N GLY A 76 -3.19 6.17 16.33
CA GLY A 76 -3.45 4.94 17.08
C GLY A 76 -2.65 3.71 16.61
N PHE A 77 -1.95 3.77 15.48
CA PHE A 77 -1.21 2.62 14.97
C PHE A 77 -0.07 2.20 15.89
N HIS A 78 0.70 3.16 16.42
CA HIS A 78 1.79 2.88 17.35
C HIS A 78 1.26 2.23 18.63
N GLU A 79 0.15 2.71 19.15
CA GLU A 79 -0.52 2.19 20.34
C GLU A 79 -1.03 0.76 20.12
N LEU A 80 -1.52 0.44 18.92
CA LEU A 80 -1.92 -0.91 18.53
C LEU A 80 -0.72 -1.87 18.51
N VAL A 81 0.40 -1.45 17.91
CA VAL A 81 1.62 -2.27 17.86
C VAL A 81 2.17 -2.51 19.26
N ASP A 82 2.24 -1.45 20.08
CA ASP A 82 2.70 -1.55 21.46
C ASP A 82 1.79 -2.46 22.30
N TYR A 83 0.47 -2.40 22.08
CA TYR A 83 -0.46 -3.30 22.72
C TYR A 83 -0.21 -4.77 22.32
N CYS A 84 0.00 -5.03 21.03
CA CYS A 84 0.32 -6.37 20.54
C CYS A 84 1.60 -6.91 21.18
N LEU A 85 2.66 -6.09 21.24
CA LEU A 85 3.93 -6.43 21.87
C LEU A 85 3.74 -6.77 23.36
N ARG A 86 3.05 -5.91 24.12
CA ARG A 86 2.78 -6.15 25.55
C ARG A 86 1.98 -7.42 25.82
N LYS A 87 1.09 -7.81 24.90
CA LYS A 87 0.29 -9.03 25.01
C LYS A 87 0.98 -10.28 24.45
N GLY A 88 2.18 -10.15 23.88
CA GLY A 88 2.89 -11.26 23.24
C GLY A 88 2.22 -11.72 21.95
N PHE A 89 1.48 -10.84 21.28
CA PHE A 89 0.86 -11.12 19.98
C PHE A 89 1.88 -10.92 18.87
N LYS A 90 1.91 -11.83 17.91
CA LYS A 90 2.68 -11.63 16.68
C LYS A 90 1.91 -10.68 15.78
N PHE A 91 2.46 -9.52 15.47
CA PHE A 91 1.91 -8.58 14.50
C PHE A 91 2.65 -8.74 13.17
N VAL A 92 1.93 -8.87 12.06
CA VAL A 92 2.50 -8.93 10.72
C VAL A 92 1.71 -8.02 9.77
N ILE A 93 2.44 -7.30 8.93
CA ILE A 93 1.86 -6.54 7.83
C ILE A 93 1.76 -7.47 6.62
N VAL A 94 0.59 -7.49 5.98
CA VAL A 94 0.33 -8.28 4.77
C VAL A 94 -0.27 -7.31 3.75
N SER A 95 0.51 -6.94 2.73
CA SER A 95 0.10 -5.93 1.75
C SER A 95 0.45 -6.37 0.33
N ASN A 96 -0.31 -5.84 -0.64
CA ASN A 96 -0.04 -5.96 -2.07
C ASN A 96 0.76 -4.77 -2.63
N GLY A 97 1.19 -3.84 -1.77
CA GLY A 97 2.02 -2.70 -2.14
C GLY A 97 3.46 -3.09 -2.51
N LEU A 98 4.31 -2.09 -2.75
CA LEU A 98 5.74 -2.32 -3.03
C LEU A 98 6.51 -2.56 -1.72
N ASP A 99 7.64 -3.27 -1.82
CA ASP A 99 8.44 -3.71 -0.66
C ASP A 99 9.27 -2.60 -0.01
N PHE A 100 9.37 -1.44 -0.64
CA PHE A 100 10.37 -0.43 -0.32
C PHE A 100 9.86 0.85 0.32
N TYR A 101 8.55 0.98 0.54
CA TYR A 101 7.95 2.15 1.18
C TYR A 101 7.13 1.80 2.42
#